data_AF-A0A0K8QDI5-F1
#
_entry.id   AF-A0A0K8QDI5-F1
#
_cell.length_a   1.000
_cell.length_b   1.000
_cell.length_c   1.000
_cell.angle_alpha   90.00
_cell.angle_beta   90.00
_cell.angle_gamma   90.00
#
_symmetry.space_group_name_H-M   'P 1'
#
loop_
_entity.id
_entity.type
_entity.pdbx_description
1 polymer ?
#
loop_
_entity_poly.entity_id
_entity_poly.type
_entity_poly.pdbx_seq_one_letter_code
_entity_poly.pdbx_strand_id
1 'polypeptide(L)'
;MRQNLVAELLMYERLQAVMPGAHHATRHDSVPAAELTVLVDVDEASWDSWNRYALAFAKASGASVTHIDDGGITGPAFFEHVARLRRPVLQSPKRHAAPMPPTLTRRPVTSPVPLWAWDLLHRADDTRPIVTGAIRTLIDGASAAGWRIPPTETHWPPTTEKQA
;
A
#
# COMPACT_ATOMS: atom_id res chain seq x y z
N MET A 1 27.22 -8.16 -0.45
CA MET A 1 26.67 -9.52 -0.33
C MET A 1 25.15 -9.45 -0.42
N ARG A 2 24.54 -10.10 -1.41
CA ARG A 2 23.08 -10.21 -1.51
C ARG A 2 22.64 -11.25 -0.47
N GLN A 3 21.85 -10.84 0.52
CA GLN A 3 21.30 -11.75 1.51
C GLN A 3 20.36 -12.70 0.76
N ASN A 4 20.59 -14.01 0.79
CA ASN A 4 19.84 -15.03 0.05
C ASN A 4 18.41 -15.16 0.61
N LEU A 5 17.56 -14.16 0.36
CA LEU A 5 16.23 -14.03 0.91
C LEU A 5 15.16 -14.50 -0.09
N VAL A 6 14.17 -15.21 0.43
CA VAL A 6 12.94 -15.59 -0.26
C VAL A 6 11.80 -14.77 0.33
N ALA A 7 10.87 -14.37 -0.52
CA ALA A 7 9.65 -13.67 -0.16
C ALA A 7 8.44 -14.58 -0.37
N GLU A 8 7.67 -14.78 0.69
CA GLU A 8 6.43 -15.56 0.67
C GLU A 8 5.26 -14.65 1.02
N LEU A 9 4.32 -14.46 0.08
CA LEU A 9 3.15 -13.61 0.30
C LEU A 9 2.33 -14.09 1.50
N LEU A 10 2.06 -13.19 2.44
CA LEU A 10 1.13 -13.41 3.56
C LEU A 10 -0.23 -12.74 3.32
N MET A 11 -0.24 -11.51 2.81
CA MET A 11 -1.50 -10.75 2.73
C MET A 11 -1.45 -9.68 1.62
N TYR A 12 -2.59 -9.50 0.95
CA TYR A 12 -2.89 -8.25 0.26
C TYR A 12 -3.66 -7.27 1.15
N GLU A 13 -3.13 -6.07 1.33
CA GLU A 13 -3.83 -4.95 1.97
C GLU A 13 -4.38 -3.99 0.90
N ARG A 14 -5.69 -3.72 0.93
CA ARG A 14 -6.30 -2.69 0.08
C ARG A 14 -5.97 -1.31 0.64
N LEU A 15 -5.26 -0.49 -0.13
CA LEU A 15 -4.97 0.88 0.25
C LEU A 15 -6.21 1.77 0.04
N GLN A 16 -6.23 2.91 0.73
CA GLN A 16 -7.38 3.80 0.80
C GLN A 16 -6.98 5.22 0.39
N ALA A 17 -7.94 5.99 -0.12
CA ALA A 17 -7.79 7.41 -0.29
C ALA A 17 -8.10 8.14 1.03
N VAL A 18 -7.31 9.16 1.35
CA VAL A 18 -7.59 10.12 2.42
C VAL A 18 -7.79 11.49 1.80
N MET A 19 -8.84 12.20 2.22
CA MET A 19 -9.25 13.47 1.62
C MET A 19 -9.97 14.36 2.62
N PRO A 20 -10.09 15.68 2.36
CA PRO A 20 -10.98 16.53 3.14
C PRO A 20 -12.43 16.03 3.08
N GLY A 21 -13.12 16.00 4.21
CA GLY A 21 -14.50 15.51 4.31
C GLY A 21 -15.49 16.29 3.42
N ALA A 22 -15.19 17.56 3.14
CA ALA A 22 -15.98 18.42 2.26
C ALA A 22 -15.66 18.27 0.76
N HIS A 23 -14.69 17.45 0.38
CA HIS A 23 -14.32 17.25 -1.03
C HIS A 23 -15.45 16.53 -1.80
N HIS A 24 -15.74 16.94 -3.03
CA HIS A 24 -16.91 16.43 -3.78
C HIS A 24 -16.94 14.90 -3.95
N ALA A 25 -15.78 14.24 -4.09
CA ALA A 25 -15.72 12.77 -4.21
C ALA A 25 -16.18 12.02 -2.94
N THR A 26 -16.36 12.69 -1.79
CA THR A 26 -16.95 12.04 -0.59
C THR A 26 -18.43 11.69 -0.76
N ARG A 27 -19.09 12.25 -1.79
CA ARG A 27 -20.46 11.91 -2.23
C ARG A 27 -20.55 10.53 -2.90
N HIS A 28 -19.41 9.94 -3.24
CA HIS A 28 -19.31 8.60 -3.81
C HIS A 28 -18.74 7.62 -2.77
N ASP A 29 -19.08 6.35 -2.94
CA ASP A 29 -18.61 5.28 -2.06
C ASP A 29 -17.13 4.92 -2.28
N SER A 30 -16.56 5.34 -3.42
CA SER A 30 -15.15 5.12 -3.76
C SER A 30 -14.57 6.25 -4.60
N VAL A 31 -13.25 6.31 -4.66
CA VAL A 31 -12.49 7.26 -5.48
C VAL A 31 -11.80 6.51 -6.62
N PRO A 32 -11.99 6.91 -7.89
CA PRO A 32 -11.24 6.35 -9.00
C PRO A 32 -9.74 6.61 -8.83
N ALA A 33 -8.90 5.61 -9.12
CA ALA A 33 -7.46 5.71 -8.95
C ALA A 33 -6.84 6.89 -9.74
N ALA A 34 -7.37 7.18 -10.93
CA ALA A 34 -6.94 8.32 -11.75
C ALA A 34 -7.16 9.69 -11.07
N GLU A 35 -8.07 9.79 -10.11
CA GLU A 35 -8.33 11.04 -9.36
C GLU A 35 -7.41 11.22 -8.16
N LEU A 36 -6.62 10.20 -7.81
CA LEU A 36 -5.71 10.25 -6.68
C LEU A 36 -4.49 11.12 -6.95
N THR A 37 -3.89 11.56 -5.85
CA THR A 37 -2.51 11.99 -5.76
C THR A 37 -1.72 10.97 -4.94
N VAL A 38 -0.55 10.54 -5.41
CA VAL A 38 0.40 9.76 -4.60
C VAL A 38 1.52 10.68 -4.12
N LEU A 39 1.94 10.51 -2.87
CA LEU A 39 3.11 11.19 -2.33
C LEU A 39 4.35 10.32 -2.54
N VAL A 40 5.42 10.94 -3.01
CA VAL A 40 6.74 10.29 -3.20
C VAL A 40 7.76 11.12 -2.44
N ASP A 41 8.46 10.49 -1.50
CA ASP A 41 9.46 11.19 -0.70
C ASP A 41 10.82 11.20 -1.42
N VAL A 42 11.58 12.28 -1.34
CA VAL A 42 12.95 12.32 -1.90
C VAL A 42 13.94 11.47 -1.09
N ASP A 43 13.63 11.14 0.16
CA ASP A 43 14.41 10.18 0.97
C ASP A 43 14.12 8.73 0.51
N GLU A 44 14.86 8.29 -0.49
CA GLU A 44 14.80 6.93 -1.00
C GLU A 44 15.24 5.89 0.05
N ALA A 45 16.12 6.22 1.01
CA ALA A 45 16.59 5.22 1.98
C ALA A 45 15.47 4.76 2.92
N SER A 46 14.58 5.67 3.31
CA SER A 46 13.46 5.37 4.21
C SER A 46 12.21 4.88 3.48
N TRP A 47 12.07 5.22 2.19
CA TRP A 47 10.80 5.06 1.46
C TRP A 47 10.92 4.36 0.10
N ASP A 48 12.07 3.80 -0.29
CA ASP A 48 12.30 3.13 -1.59
C ASP A 48 11.13 2.22 -2.03
N SER A 49 10.72 1.27 -1.17
CA SER A 49 9.63 0.35 -1.50
C SER A 49 8.30 1.07 -1.76
N TRP A 50 7.98 2.11 -0.99
CA TRP A 50 6.78 2.91 -1.21
C TRP A 50 6.90 3.76 -2.47
N ASN A 51 8.02 4.46 -2.67
CA ASN A 51 8.25 5.33 -3.82
C ASN A 51 8.15 4.56 -5.14
N ARG A 52 8.78 3.37 -5.22
CA ARG A 52 8.65 2.50 -6.39
C ARG A 52 7.19 2.09 -6.65
N TYR A 53 6.49 1.67 -5.60
CA TYR A 53 5.07 1.31 -5.71
C TYR A 53 4.21 2.49 -6.19
N ALA A 54 4.33 3.65 -5.53
CA ALA A 54 3.55 4.84 -5.79
C ALA A 54 3.74 5.34 -7.23
N LEU A 55 5.00 5.41 -7.70
CA LEU A 55 5.32 5.81 -9.07
C LEU A 55 4.77 4.83 -10.10
N ALA A 56 4.92 3.51 -9.85
CA ALA A 56 4.40 2.49 -10.76
C ALA A 56 2.86 2.50 -10.81
N PHE A 57 2.20 2.64 -9.64
CA PHE A 57 0.75 2.76 -9.54
C PHE A 57 0.24 4.01 -10.26
N ALA A 58 0.88 5.17 -10.04
CA ALA A 58 0.50 6.41 -10.71
C ALA A 58 0.63 6.30 -12.23
N LYS A 59 1.72 5.70 -12.73
CA LYS A 59 1.91 5.43 -14.16
C LYS A 59 0.80 4.53 -14.72
N ALA A 60 0.38 3.51 -14.00
CA ALA A 60 -0.63 2.56 -14.46
C ALA A 60 -2.07 3.08 -14.37
N SER A 61 -2.37 3.94 -13.39
CA SER A 61 -3.72 4.42 -13.11
C SER A 61 -4.01 5.83 -13.65
N GLY A 62 -2.98 6.60 -13.97
CA GLY A 62 -3.11 8.02 -14.30
C GLY A 62 -3.18 8.94 -13.07
N ALA A 63 -2.93 8.42 -11.86
CA ALA A 63 -2.88 9.25 -10.65
C ALA A 63 -1.79 10.34 -10.75
N SER A 64 -2.01 11.47 -10.10
CA SER A 64 -1.03 12.55 -10.00
C SER A 64 0.10 12.18 -9.02
N VAL A 65 1.32 12.66 -9.26
CA VAL A 65 2.46 12.49 -8.34
C VAL A 65 2.77 13.83 -7.67
N THR A 66 2.99 13.82 -6.36
CA THR A 66 3.53 14.97 -5.61
C THR A 66 4.77 14.53 -4.86
N HIS A 67 5.89 15.20 -5.12
CA HIS A 67 7.12 14.99 -4.39
C HIS A 67 7.11 15.77 -3.06
N ILE A 68 7.62 15.13 -2.01
CA ILE A 68 7.77 15.69 -0.66
C ILE A 68 9.16 15.36 -0.12
N ASP A 69 9.61 16.07 0.91
CA ASP A 69 10.96 15.94 1.48
C ASP A 69 10.99 15.96 3.01
N ASP A 70 9.82 15.82 3.65
CA ASP A 70 9.63 15.93 5.09
C ASP A 70 9.28 14.59 5.77
N GLY A 71 9.33 13.46 5.04
CA GLY A 71 8.93 12.16 5.55
C GLY A 71 7.41 11.97 5.65
N GLY A 72 6.61 12.91 5.14
CA GLY A 72 5.14 13.01 5.25
C GLY A 72 4.33 11.95 4.51
N ILE A 73 4.86 10.74 4.34
CA ILE A 73 4.18 9.58 3.75
C ILE A 73 3.17 8.93 4.73
N THR A 74 3.32 9.18 6.02
CA THR A 74 2.39 8.74 7.08
C THR A 74 2.34 9.75 8.23
N GLY A 75 1.43 9.56 9.18
CA GLY A 75 1.34 10.38 10.40
C GLY A 75 0.79 11.80 10.18
N PRO A 76 1.08 12.75 11.10
CA PRO A 76 0.52 14.10 11.05
C PRO A 76 0.88 14.87 9.76
N ALA A 77 2.14 14.81 9.33
CA ALA A 77 2.59 15.47 8.10
C ALA A 77 1.82 14.98 6.86
N PHE A 78 1.51 13.67 6.77
CA PHE A 78 0.62 13.15 5.73
C PHE A 78 -0.76 13.83 5.73
N PHE A 79 -1.38 14.02 6.91
CA PHE A 79 -2.67 14.70 7.01
C PHE A 79 -2.58 16.18 6.63
N GLU A 80 -1.46 16.85 6.94
CA GLU A 80 -1.20 18.22 6.51
C GLU A 80 -1.08 18.32 4.98
N HIS A 81 -0.42 17.36 4.33
CA HIS A 81 -0.40 17.26 2.87
C HIS A 81 -1.80 17.08 2.28
N VAL A 82 -2.61 16.17 2.84
CA VAL A 82 -4.00 15.97 2.39
C VAL A 82 -4.79 17.27 2.47
N ALA A 83 -4.71 17.95 3.62
CA ALA A 83 -5.43 19.20 3.84
C ALA A 83 -4.95 20.32 2.89
N ARG A 84 -3.64 20.42 2.65
CA ARG A 84 -3.03 21.42 1.77
C ARG A 84 -3.36 21.19 0.30
N LEU A 85 -3.26 19.94 -0.17
CA LEU A 85 -3.56 19.56 -1.55
C LEU A 85 -5.05 19.68 -1.87
N ARG A 86 -5.92 19.48 -0.87
CA ARG A 86 -7.38 19.44 -1.02
C ARG A 86 -7.85 18.44 -2.08
N ARG A 87 -7.11 17.36 -2.26
CA ARG A 87 -7.40 16.27 -3.20
C ARG A 87 -7.35 14.93 -2.48
N PRO A 88 -7.95 13.86 -3.05
CA PRO A 88 -7.72 12.51 -2.58
C PRO A 88 -6.24 12.12 -2.67
N VAL A 89 -5.66 11.70 -1.55
CA VAL A 89 -4.26 11.23 -1.49
C VAL A 89 -4.25 9.76 -1.10
N LEU A 90 -3.48 8.95 -1.82
CA LEU A 90 -3.32 7.54 -1.50
C LEU A 90 -2.55 7.39 -0.18
N GLN A 91 -3.15 6.70 0.79
CA GLN A 91 -2.51 6.41 2.06
C GLN A 91 -1.55 5.24 1.90
N SER A 92 -0.32 5.40 2.42
CA SER A 92 0.65 4.31 2.49
C SER A 92 0.21 3.21 3.47
N PRO A 93 0.67 1.96 3.28
CA PRO A 93 0.39 0.84 4.19
C PRO A 93 1.06 0.99 5.56
N LYS A 94 2.01 1.92 5.70
CA LYS A 94 2.76 2.12 6.94
C LYS A 94 1.86 2.75 7.99
N ARG A 95 1.60 1.99 9.06
CA ARG A 95 0.76 2.43 10.17
C ARG A 95 1.48 3.48 11.01
N HIS A 96 0.72 4.45 11.47
CA HIS A 96 1.14 5.45 12.45
C HIS A 96 0.02 5.62 13.48
N ALA A 97 0.36 5.95 14.73
CA ALA A 97 -0.61 6.02 15.84
C ALA A 97 -1.39 7.35 15.91
N ALA A 98 -0.99 8.35 15.11
CA ALA A 98 -1.68 9.65 15.10
C ALA A 98 -3.15 9.49 14.69
N PRO A 99 -4.08 10.07 15.46
CA PRO A 99 -5.49 10.06 15.09
C PRO A 99 -5.70 10.88 13.81
N MET A 100 -6.60 10.40 12.94
CA MET A 100 -6.99 11.15 11.76
C MET A 100 -7.80 12.40 12.18
N PRO A 101 -7.46 13.60 11.69
CA PRO A 101 -8.25 14.80 11.95
C PRO A 101 -9.71 14.61 11.51
N PRO A 102 -10.70 15.12 12.28
CA PRO A 102 -12.13 14.95 11.96
C PRO A 102 -12.55 15.67 10.67
N THR A 103 -11.72 16.57 10.16
CA THR A 103 -11.90 17.26 8.88
C THR A 103 -11.51 16.40 7.68
N LEU A 104 -10.86 15.24 7.91
CA LEU A 104 -10.46 14.29 6.88
C LEU A 104 -11.33 13.03 6.95
N THR A 105 -11.41 12.33 5.82
CA THR A 105 -12.13 11.06 5.73
C THR A 105 -11.39 10.08 4.84
N ARG A 106 -11.75 8.79 4.96
CA ARG A 106 -11.25 7.71 4.11
C ARG A 106 -12.31 7.25 3.13
N ARG A 107 -11.86 6.86 1.94
CA ARG A 107 -12.68 6.17 0.94
C ARG A 107 -11.89 5.02 0.29
N PRO A 108 -12.56 3.91 -0.03
CA PRO A 108 -12.03 2.89 -0.93
C PRO A 108 -11.59 3.49 -2.27
N VAL A 109 -10.60 2.87 -2.88
CA VAL A 109 -10.13 3.22 -4.23
C VAL A 109 -10.53 2.13 -5.21
N THR A 110 -10.93 2.54 -6.42
CA THR A 110 -11.36 1.66 -7.50
C THR A 110 -10.68 2.02 -8.82
N SER A 111 -10.69 1.09 -9.79
CA SER A 111 -10.25 1.32 -11.18
C SER A 111 -8.83 1.91 -11.34
N PRO A 112 -7.75 1.19 -10.92
CA PRO A 112 -7.77 -0.09 -10.22
C PRO A 112 -7.71 0.04 -8.69
N VAL A 113 -8.06 -1.03 -7.98
CA VAL A 113 -7.87 -1.14 -6.52
C VAL A 113 -6.37 -1.24 -6.19
N PRO A 114 -5.79 -0.31 -5.42
CA PRO A 114 -4.40 -0.37 -4.99
C PRO A 114 -4.24 -1.42 -3.90
N LEU A 115 -3.44 -2.44 -4.17
CA LEU A 115 -3.05 -3.48 -3.23
C LEU A 115 -1.59 -3.30 -2.82
N TRP A 116 -1.31 -3.54 -1.55
CA TRP A 116 0.03 -3.71 -1.04
C TRP A 116 0.23 -5.17 -0.62
N ALA A 117 1.31 -5.79 -1.11
CA ALA A 117 1.70 -7.14 -0.73
C ALA A 117 2.56 -7.09 0.54
N TRP A 118 2.14 -7.82 1.56
CA TRP A 118 2.93 -8.09 2.75
C TRP A 118 3.57 -9.46 2.63
N ASP A 119 4.88 -9.49 2.43
CA ASP A 119 5.65 -10.73 2.28
C ASP A 119 6.39 -11.08 3.58
N LEU A 120 6.40 -12.38 3.91
CA LEU A 120 7.32 -12.95 4.88
C LEU A 120 8.68 -13.13 4.20
N LEU A 121 9.69 -12.41 4.70
CA LEU A 121 11.07 -12.60 4.27
C LEU A 121 11.78 -13.59 5.18
N HIS A 122 12.39 -14.60 4.59
CA HIS A 122 13.28 -15.52 5.30
C HIS A 122 14.48 -15.88 4.44
N ARG A 123 15.53 -16.40 5.06
CA ARG A 123 16.68 -16.93 4.33
C ARG A 123 16.30 -18.22 3.63
N ALA A 124 16.70 -18.36 2.37
CA ALA A 124 16.44 -19.57 1.58
C ALA A 124 17.15 -20.79 2.16
N ASP A 125 18.29 -20.57 2.81
CA ASP A 125 19.19 -21.58 3.36
C ASP A 125 19.04 -21.76 4.88
N ASP A 126 17.96 -21.26 5.50
CA ASP A 126 17.72 -21.49 6.93
C ASP A 126 17.27 -22.93 7.18
N THR A 127 18.12 -23.72 7.84
CA THR A 127 17.87 -25.14 8.12
C THR A 127 17.29 -25.40 9.51
N ARG A 128 17.06 -24.36 10.32
CA ARG A 128 16.57 -24.54 11.69
C ARG A 128 15.09 -24.97 11.68
N PRO A 129 14.73 -26.12 12.26
CA PRO A 129 13.36 -26.64 12.21
C PRO A 129 12.31 -25.68 12.78
N ILE A 130 12.67 -24.89 13.80
CA ILE A 130 11.78 -23.89 14.39
C ILE A 130 11.42 -22.76 13.39
N VAL A 131 12.36 -22.37 12.53
CA VAL A 131 12.14 -21.34 11.52
C VAL A 131 11.25 -21.89 10.42
N THR A 132 11.53 -23.10 9.91
CA THR A 132 10.67 -23.78 8.94
C THR A 132 9.25 -23.98 9.47
N GLY A 133 9.11 -24.39 10.73
CA GLY A 133 7.81 -24.54 11.39
C GLY A 133 7.05 -23.21 11.46
N ALA A 134 7.70 -22.14 11.90
CA ALA A 134 7.08 -20.81 11.97
C ALA A 134 6.65 -20.29 10.60
N ILE A 135 7.50 -20.43 9.56
CA ILE A 135 7.17 -20.06 8.18
C ILE A 135 5.91 -20.78 7.73
N ARG A 136 5.87 -22.11 7.89
CA ARG A 136 4.72 -22.93 7.49
C ARG A 136 3.45 -22.51 8.23
N THR A 137 3.51 -22.34 9.55
CA THR A 137 2.34 -21.92 10.34
C THR A 137 1.79 -20.57 9.87
N LEU A 138 2.64 -19.59 9.59
CA LEU A 138 2.20 -18.28 9.09
C LEU A 138 1.57 -18.38 7.69
N ILE A 139 2.19 -19.13 6.79
CA ILE A 139 1.69 -19.31 5.42
C ILE A 139 0.37 -20.09 5.40
N ASP A 140 0.27 -21.18 6.15
CA ASP A 140 -0.93 -22.01 6.25
C ASP A 140 -2.08 -21.19 6.88
N GLY A 141 -1.79 -20.42 7.94
CA GLY A 141 -2.76 -19.53 8.57
C GLY A 141 -3.26 -18.43 7.64
N ALA A 142 -2.35 -17.76 6.91
CA ALA A 142 -2.71 -16.75 5.92
C ALA A 142 -3.55 -17.31 4.77
N SER A 143 -3.25 -18.54 4.33
CA SER A 143 -3.99 -19.24 3.28
C SER A 143 -5.40 -19.62 3.76
N ALA A 144 -5.52 -20.17 4.97
CA ALA A 144 -6.80 -20.54 5.57
C ALA A 144 -7.70 -19.32 5.81
N ALA A 145 -7.12 -18.16 6.11
CA ALA A 145 -7.85 -16.90 6.28
C ALA A 145 -8.19 -16.20 4.94
N GLY A 146 -7.74 -16.75 3.80
CA GLY A 146 -7.99 -16.16 2.47
C GLY A 146 -7.20 -14.88 2.19
N TRP A 147 -6.24 -14.50 3.03
CA TRP A 147 -5.50 -13.23 2.94
C TRP A 147 -4.59 -13.11 1.71
N ARG A 148 -4.22 -14.25 1.15
CA ARG A 148 -3.35 -14.37 -0.02
C ARG A 148 -4.12 -14.27 -1.34
N ILE A 149 -5.45 -14.21 -1.29
CA ILE A 149 -6.31 -14.16 -2.47
C ILE A 149 -6.52 -12.68 -2.83
N PRO A 150 -6.07 -12.22 -4.01
CA PRO A 150 -6.37 -10.87 -4.45
C PRO A 150 -7.87 -10.73 -4.74
N PRO A 151 -8.42 -9.52 -4.68
CA PRO A 151 -9.80 -9.29 -5.05
C PRO A 151 -10.08 -9.62 -6.52
N THR A 152 -11.34 -9.93 -6.82
CA THR A 152 -11.82 -10.18 -8.18
C THR A 152 -11.91 -8.93 -9.03
N GLU A 153 -11.96 -7.74 -8.43
CA GLU A 153 -11.96 -6.48 -9.17
C GLU A 153 -10.60 -6.18 -9.79
N THR A 154 -10.57 -5.32 -10.81
CA THR A 154 -9.31 -4.81 -11.37
C THR A 154 -8.47 -4.15 -10.27
N HIS A 155 -7.25 -4.63 -10.08
CA HIS A 155 -6.37 -4.21 -9.00
C HIS A 155 -4.93 -4.00 -9.49
N TRP A 156 -4.15 -3.28 -8.68
CA TRP A 156 -2.74 -2.99 -8.92
C TRP A 156 -1.88 -3.31 -7.69
N PRO A 157 -0.71 -3.95 -7.82
CA PRO A 157 -0.16 -4.51 -9.06
C PRO A 157 -1.07 -5.63 -9.58
N PRO A 158 -1.17 -5.84 -10.90
CA PRO A 158 -1.91 -6.98 -11.42
C PRO A 158 -1.25 -8.25 -10.88
N THR A 159 -2.04 -9.21 -10.40
CA THR A 159 -1.49 -10.55 -10.19
C THR A 159 -0.96 -11.05 -11.52
N THR A 160 0.36 -11.21 -11.65
CA THR A 160 0.90 -12.09 -12.68
C THR A 160 0.34 -13.47 -12.39
N GLU A 161 -0.48 -14.02 -13.29
CA GLU A 161 -0.62 -15.47 -13.37
C GLU A 161 0.81 -16.02 -13.35
N LYS A 162 1.15 -16.85 -12.36
CA LYS A 162 2.39 -17.61 -12.42
C LYS A 162 2.40 -18.28 -13.78
N GLN A 163 3.36 -17.94 -14.64
CA GLN A 163 3.66 -18.75 -15.80
C GLN A 163 3.84 -20.18 -15.27
N ALA A 164 3.10 -21.09 -15.90
CA ALA A 164 3.00 -22.52 -15.57
C ALA A 164 4.37 -23.19 -15.38
#